data_AF-A0A834I9X8-F1
#
_entry.id   AF-A0A834I9X8-F1
#
_cell.length_a   1.000
_cell.length_b   1.000
_cell.length_c   1.000
_cell.angle_alpha   90.00
_cell.angle_beta   90.00
_cell.angle_gamma   90.00
#
_symmetry.space_group_name_H-M   'P 1'
#
loop_
_entity.id
_entity.type
_entity.pdbx_description
1 polymer ?
#
loop_
_entity_poly.entity_id
_entity_poly.type
_entity_poly.pdbx_seq_one_letter_code
_entity_poly.pdbx_strand_id
1 'polypeptide(L)' 'MPTGVGITLKKWEKLCIDGVVTDYAEVYRLTYFGGIVSDLRTEIWPYLLGHYKFGSTAQQRKALNDETKQA' A
#
# COMPACT_ATOMS: atom_id res chain seq x y z
N MET A 1 12.40 13.96 -20.34
CA MET A 1 11.82 14.15 -18.98
C MET A 1 11.86 12.80 -18.28
N PRO A 2 12.38 12.66 -17.05
CA PRO A 2 12.30 11.38 -16.37
C PRO A 2 10.82 11.12 -16.06
N THR A 3 10.30 10.05 -16.67
CA THR A 3 8.94 9.56 -16.57
C THR A 3 8.55 9.41 -15.10
N GLY A 4 7.35 9.87 -14.73
CA GLY A 4 6.84 9.81 -13.37
C GLY A 4 6.86 8.38 -12.85
N VAL A 5 7.87 8.06 -12.04
CA VAL A 5 8.03 6.72 -11.46
C VAL A 5 6.98 6.56 -10.37
N GLY A 6 5.97 5.72 -10.60
CA GLY A 6 4.93 5.38 -9.64
C GLY A 6 5.47 4.69 -8.39
N ILE A 7 4.63 3.89 -7.74
CA ILE A 7 5.05 3.14 -6.57
C ILE A 7 5.90 1.95 -7.00
N THR A 8 7.21 2.08 -6.78
CA THR A 8 8.22 1.03 -6.87
C THR A 8 8.52 0.45 -5.48
N LEU A 9 9.06 -0.77 -5.40
CA LEU A 9 9.55 -1.40 -4.16
C LEU A 9 10.35 -0.44 -3.25
N LYS A 10 11.36 0.24 -3.78
CA LYS A 10 12.18 1.21 -3.01
C LYS A 10 11.39 2.40 -2.44
N LYS A 11 10.31 2.81 -3.10
CA LYS A 11 9.42 3.89 -2.63
C LYS A 11 8.46 3.35 -1.58
N TRP A 12 7.93 2.15 -1.81
CA TRP A 12 7.08 1.47 -0.85
C TRP A 12 7.79 1.21 0.47
N GLU A 13 9.04 0.74 0.46
CA GLU A 13 9.86 0.58 1.67
C GLU A 13 10.07 1.89 2.45
N LYS A 14 10.09 3.04 1.75
CA LYS A 14 10.19 4.36 2.40
C LYS A 14 8.85 4.84 2.97
N LEU A 15 7.74 4.48 2.33
CA LEU A 15 6.39 4.85 2.74
C LEU A 15 5.83 3.91 3.82
N CYS A 16 6.29 2.65 3.82
CA CYS A 16 5.90 1.58 4.72
C CYS A 16 7.09 1.25 5.63
N ILE A 17 7.18 1.95 6.75
CA ILE A 17 8.24 1.74 7.75
C ILE A 17 7.69 0.79 8.81
N ASP A 18 8.39 -0.31 9.07
CA ASP A 18 7.98 -1.36 10.02
C ASP A 18 6.57 -1.93 9.74
N GLY A 19 6.21 -1.99 8.46
CA GLY A 19 4.89 -2.45 8.04
C GLY A 19 3.77 -1.47 8.33
N VAL A 20 4.07 -0.21 8.63
CA VAL A 20 3.09 0.87 8.85
C VAL A 20 3.23 1.89 7.72
N VAL A 21 2.15 2.11 6.98
CA VAL A 21 2.12 3.16 5.96
C VAL A 21 1.95 4.51 6.64
N THR A 22 2.99 5.34 6.58
CA THR A 22 3.03 6.64 7.27
C THR A 22 2.43 7.77 6.44
N ASP A 23 2.61 7.72 5.11
CA ASP A 23 2.13 8.76 4.19
C ASP A 23 1.20 8.17 3.11
N TYR A 24 -0.09 8.14 3.44
CA TYR A 24 -1.13 7.67 2.52
C TYR A 24 -1.37 8.64 1.37
N ALA A 25 -1.16 9.95 1.58
CA ALA A 25 -1.35 10.96 0.55
C ALA A 25 -0.35 10.78 -0.59
N GLU A 26 0.91 10.50 -0.27
CA GLU A 26 1.93 10.20 -1.27
C GLU A 26 1.67 8.87 -1.98
N VAL A 27 1.12 7.86 -1.29
CA VAL A 27 0.66 6.60 -1.93
C VAL A 27 -0.42 6.88 -2.97
N TYR A 28 -1.45 7.67 -2.64
CA TYR A 28 -2.49 8.04 -3.60
C TYR A 28 -1.93 8.84 -4.77
N ARG A 29 -1.06 9.82 -4.50
CA ARG A 29 -0.43 10.65 -5.53
C ARG A 29 0.39 9.79 -6.49
N LEU A 30 1.28 8.94 -5.99
CA LEU A 30 2.13 8.08 -6.81
C LEU A 30 1.31 7.05 -7.59
N THR A 31 0.28 6.47 -6.98
CA THR A 31 -0.63 5.56 -7.66
C THR A 31 -1.37 6.25 -8.80
N TYR A 32 -1.87 7.46 -8.56
CA TYR A 32 -2.64 8.21 -9.55
C TYR A 32 -1.78 8.69 -10.71
N PHE A 33 -0.60 9.25 -10.43
CA PHE A 33 0.26 9.87 -11.44
C PHE A 33 1.25 8.92 -12.10
N GLY A 34 1.61 7.80 -11.44
CA GLY A 34 2.66 6.88 -11.93
C GLY A 34 2.30 5.40 -11.84
N GLY A 35 1.14 5.03 -11.29
CA GLY A 35 0.72 3.64 -11.14
C GLY A 35 1.49 2.87 -10.06
N ILE A 36 1.26 1.56 -10.04
CA ILE A 36 1.86 0.63 -9.07
C ILE A 36 2.51 -0.53 -9.84
N VAL A 37 3.74 -0.89 -9.45
CA VAL A 37 4.43 -2.09 -9.96
C VAL A 37 3.61 -3.34 -9.65
N SER A 38 3.54 -4.29 -10.59
CA SER A 38 2.74 -5.51 -10.48
C SER A 38 2.85 -6.20 -9.12
N ASP A 39 4.06 -6.31 -8.61
CA ASP A 39 4.40 -7.07 -7.40
C ASP A 39 3.81 -6.43 -6.12
N LEU A 40 3.57 -5.12 -6.14
CA LEU A 40 3.00 -4.38 -5.01
C LEU A 40 1.49 -4.21 -5.11
N ARG A 41 0.85 -4.53 -6.25
CA ARG A 41 -0.59 -4.30 -6.41
C ARG A 41 -1.40 -5.09 -5.39
N THR A 42 -1.04 -6.34 -5.14
CA THR A 42 -1.66 -7.21 -4.14
C THR A 42 -1.56 -6.66 -2.72
N GLU A 43 -0.49 -5.92 -2.40
CA GLU A 43 -0.32 -5.31 -1.08
C GLU A 43 -1.01 -3.95 -0.97
N ILE A 44 -0.93 -3.12 -2.01
CA ILE A 44 -1.41 -1.73 -2.01
C ILE A 44 -2.91 -1.63 -2.28
N TRP A 45 -3.46 -2.47 -3.14
CA TRP A 45 -4.89 -2.43 -3.49
C TRP A 45 -5.82 -2.54 -2.27
N PRO A 46 -5.59 -3.46 -1.32
CA PRO A 46 -6.37 -3.49 -0.08
C PRO A 46 -6.39 -2.15 0.68
N TYR A 47 -5.32 -1.36 0.66
CA TYR A 47 -5.32 -0.03 1.27
C TYR A 47 -6.13 0.98 0.44
N LEU A 48 -5.97 0.96 -0.88
CA LEU A 48 -6.70 1.87 -1.79
C LEU A 48 -8.20 1.60 -1.80
N LEU A 49 -8.59 0.34 -1.69
CA LEU A 49 -9.97 -0.12 -1.61
C LEU A 49 -10.56 0.03 -0.20
N GLY A 50 -9.75 0.39 0.80
CA GLY A 50 -10.19 0.60 2.18
C GLY A 50 -10.34 -0.68 3.03
N HIS A 51 -9.88 -1.84 2.55
CA HIS A 51 -9.80 -3.07 3.35
C HIS A 51 -8.75 -2.95 4.47
N TYR A 52 -7.63 -2.26 4.20
CA TYR A 52 -6.64 -1.93 5.21
C TYR A 52 -6.67 -0.44 5.51
N LYS A 53 -6.65 -0.09 6.80
CA LYS A 53 -6.46 1.31 7.18
C LYS A 53 -4.97 1.67 7.05
N PHE A 54 -4.71 2.82 6.45
CA PHE A 54 -3.39 3.43 6.50
C PHE A 54 -3.02 3.70 7.97
N GLY A 55 -1.79 3.39 8.36
CA GLY A 55 -1.37 3.38 9.76
C GLY A 55 -1.62 2.06 10.52
N SER A 56 -2.30 1.06 9.95
CA SER A 56 -2.39 -0.27 10.56
C SER A 56 -1.04 -0.99 10.52
N THR A 57 -0.74 -1.75 11.57
CA THR A 57 0.45 -2.62 11.61
C THR A 57 0.24 -3.89 10.79
N ALA A 58 1.33 -4.55 10.40
CA ALA A 58 1.28 -5.84 9.70
C ALA A 58 0.46 -6.90 10.45
N GLN A 59 0.50 -6.86 11.79
CA GLN A 59 -0.23 -7.78 12.66
C GLN A 59 -1.75 -7.53 12.60
N GLN A 60 -2.18 -6.27 12.65
CA GLN A 60 -3.59 -5.90 12.51
C GLN A 60 -4.15 -6.27 11.13
N ARG A 61 -3.36 -6.10 10.07
CA ARG A 61 -3.75 -6.53 8.71
C ARG A 61 -3.90 -8.04 8.60
N LYS A 62 -3.02 -8.80 9.26
CA LYS A 62 -3.10 -10.26 9.28
C LYS A 62 -4.39 -10.74 9.95
N ALA A 63 -4.75 -10.13 11.09
CA ALA A 63 -6.01 -10.41 11.76
C ALA A 63 -7.24 -10.10 10.89
N LEU A 64 -7.25 -8.94 10.21
CA LEU A 64 -8.34 -8.55 9.30
C LEU A 64 -8.50 -9.49 8.10
N ASN A 65 -7.38 -9.99 7.55
CA ASN A 65 -7.39 -10.94 6.44
C ASN A 65 -7.94 -12.32 6.85
N ASP A 66 -7.64 -12.77 8.06
CA ASP A 66 -8.18 -14.02 8.59
C ASP A 66 -9.70 -13.93 8.85
N GLU A 67 -10.21 -12.75 9.25
CA GLU A 67 -11.65 -12.50 9.41
C GLU A 67 -12.41 -12.40 8.06
N THR A 68 -11.82 -11.77 7.04
CA THR A 68 -12.49 -11.60 5.74
C THR A 68 -12.50 -12.85 4.85
N LYS A 69 -11.66 -13.85 5.14
CA LYS A 69 -11.67 -15.15 4.44
C LYS A 69 -12.77 -16.12 4.89
N GLN A 70 -13.55 -15.77 5.92
CA GLN A 70 -14.61 -16.64 6.46
C GLN A 70 -16.04 -16.30 5.99
N ALA A 71 -16.21 -15.34 5.07
CA ALA A 71 -17.54 -14.94 4.56
C ALA A 71 -17.83 -15.50 3.15
#